data_AF-A0A2S8VKG3-F1
#
_entry.id   AF-A0A2S8VKG3-F1
#
_cell.length_a   1.000
_cell.length_b   1.000
_cell.length_c   1.000
_cell.angle_alpha   90.00
_cell.angle_beta   90.00
_cell.angle_gamma   90.00
#
_symmetry.space_group_name_H-M   'P 1'
#
loop_
_entity.id
_entity.type
_entity.pdbx_description
1 polymer ?
#
loop_
_entity_poly.entity_id
_entity_poly.type
_entity_poly.pdbx_seq_one_letter_code
_entity_poly.pdbx_strand_id
1 'polypeptide(L)' 'MLARVSEAAKLAAFDPGKLTPEARQSWERMGHGFKAWHDFDQRHPILRRLALLPLIGGWYRKARRRHVLYASGRVVC' A
#
# COMPACT_ATOMS: atom_id res chain seq x y z
N MET A 1 -12.36 -32.31 -4.20
CA MET A 1 -12.90 -30.96 -4.46
C MET A 1 -12.18 -29.99 -3.52
N LEU A 2 -10.98 -29.53 -3.90
CA LEU A 2 -10.19 -28.61 -3.06
C LEU A 2 -10.83 -27.23 -3.12
N ALA A 3 -11.32 -26.76 -1.98
CA ALA A 3 -12.06 -25.52 -1.85
C ALA A 3 -11.27 -24.35 -2.45
N ARG A 4 -11.86 -23.68 -3.46
CA ARG A 4 -11.50 -22.32 -3.84
C ARG A 4 -11.90 -21.39 -2.70
N VAL A 5 -11.15 -21.43 -1.59
CA VAL A 5 -11.29 -20.42 -0.54
C VAL A 5 -10.91 -19.09 -1.18
N SER A 6 -11.91 -18.22 -1.33
CA SER A 6 -11.74 -16.88 -1.88
C SER A 6 -10.59 -16.18 -1.16
N GLU A 7 -9.74 -15.50 -1.92
CA GLU A 7 -8.60 -14.77 -1.39
C GLU A 7 -9.04 -13.72 -0.35
N ALA A 8 -10.23 -13.15 -0.52
CA ALA A 8 -10.87 -12.28 0.46
C ALA A 8 -11.21 -12.99 1.78
N ALA A 9 -11.59 -14.26 1.74
CA ALA A 9 -11.86 -15.06 2.94
C ALA A 9 -10.56 -15.39 3.70
N LYS A 10 -9.45 -15.62 2.97
CA LYS A 10 -8.12 -15.81 3.58
C LYS A 10 -7.62 -14.53 4.26
N LEU A 11 -7.88 -13.36 3.66
CA LEU A 11 -7.58 -12.06 4.26
C LEU A 11 -8.46 -11.78 5.48
N ALA A 12 -9.75 -12.10 5.43
CA ALA A 12 -10.66 -11.91 6.56
C ALA A 12 -10.32 -12.80 7.77
N ALA A 13 -9.76 -13.99 7.52
CA ALA A 13 -9.28 -14.91 8.55
C ALA A 13 -7.85 -14.61 9.03
N PHE A 14 -7.16 -13.63 8.43
CA PHE A 14 -5.79 -13.27 8.82
C PHE A 14 -5.80 -12.44 10.10
N ASP A 15 -5.21 -12.98 11.15
CA ASP A 15 -5.06 -12.31 12.44
C ASP A 15 -3.60 -11.85 12.64
N PRO A 16 -3.30 -10.54 12.51
CA PRO A 16 -1.95 -10.00 12.70
C PRO A 16 -1.45 -10.13 14.15
N GLY A 17 -2.33 -10.43 15.12
CA GLY A 17 -1.96 -10.71 16.50
C GLY A 17 -1.20 -12.03 16.70
N LYS A 18 -1.26 -12.94 15.72
CA LYS A 18 -0.54 -14.24 15.73
C LYS A 18 0.86 -14.16 15.12
N LEU A 19 1.27 -13.00 14.62
CA LEU A 19 2.61 -12.78 14.07
C LEU A 19 3.64 -12.63 15.19
N THR A 20 4.90 -12.99 14.90
CA THR A 20 6.02 -12.64 15.79
C THR A 20 6.14 -11.11 15.89
N PRO A 21 6.73 -10.56 16.96
CA PRO A 21 6.86 -9.11 17.14
C PRO A 21 7.50 -8.39 15.94
N GLU A 22 8.52 -8.99 15.33
CA GLU A 22 9.21 -8.46 14.16
C GLU A 22 8.33 -8.50 12.91
N ALA A 23 7.61 -9.60 12.71
CA ALA A 23 6.67 -9.76 11.61
C ALA A 23 5.47 -8.81 11.74
N ARG A 24 5.01 -8.54 12.96
CA ARG A 24 3.96 -7.56 13.25
C ARG A 24 4.40 -6.14 12.94
N GLN A 25 5.61 -5.73 13.34
CA GLN A 25 6.14 -4.40 12.98
C GLN A 25 6.33 -4.24 11.47
N SER A 26 6.71 -5.31 10.77
CA SER A 26 6.79 -5.31 9.31
C SER A 26 5.39 -5.18 8.68
N TRP A 27 4.41 -5.92 9.21
CA TRP A 27 3.02 -5.88 8.80
C TRP A 27 2.40 -4.49 8.99
N GLU A 28 2.59 -3.87 10.15
CA GLU A 28 2.12 -2.52 10.46
C GLU A 28 2.75 -1.49 9.51
N ARG A 29 4.06 -1.56 9.26
CA ARG A 29 4.74 -0.70 8.28
C ARG A 29 4.20 -0.86 6.86
N MET A 30 3.93 -2.10 6.43
CA MET A 30 3.30 -2.36 5.14
C MET A 30 1.88 -1.79 5.08
N GLY A 31 1.10 -1.95 6.15
CA GLY A 31 -0.24 -1.37 6.29
C GLY A 31 -0.24 0.15 6.19
N HIS A 32 0.69 0.84 6.86
CA HIS A 32 0.86 2.28 6.76
C HIS A 32 1.22 2.74 5.34
N GLY A 33 2.14 2.03 4.68
CA GLY A 33 2.49 2.30 3.29
C GLY A 33 1.31 2.13 2.34
N PHE A 34 0.52 1.06 2.53
CA PHE A 34 -0.66 0.80 1.70
C PHE A 34 -1.75 1.85 1.92
N LYS A 35 -2.03 2.23 3.17
CA LYS A 35 -2.97 3.30 3.49
C LYS A 35 -2.55 4.63 2.86
N ALA A 36 -1.28 5.02 3.00
CA ALA A 36 -0.76 6.25 2.41
C ALA A 36 -0.82 6.25 0.88
N TRP A 37 -0.60 5.09 0.26
CA TRP A 37 -0.75 4.92 -1.19
C TRP A 37 -2.19 5.18 -1.63
N HIS A 38 -3.15 4.57 -0.93
CA HIS A 38 -4.57 4.71 -1.21
C HIS A 38 -5.06 6.15 -0.96
N ASP A 39 -4.66 6.78 0.15
CA ASP A 39 -5.02 8.16 0.49
C ASP A 39 -4.46 9.15 -0.54
N PHE A 40 -3.24 8.93 -1.04
CA PHE A 40 -2.65 9.73 -2.11
C PHE A 40 -3.42 9.60 -3.43
N ASP A 41 -3.80 8.38 -3.80
CA ASP A 41 -4.60 8.10 -4.99
C ASP A 41 -6.02 8.72 -4.89
N GLN A 42 -6.62 8.74 -3.69
CA GLN A 42 -7.91 9.39 -3.45
C GLN A 42 -7.85 10.92 -3.51
N ARG A 43 -6.78 11.54 -2.98
CA ARG A 43 -6.59 12.99 -3.01
C ARG A 43 -6.32 13.54 -4.41
N HIS A 44 -5.83 12.69 -5.32
CA HIS A 44 -5.42 13.10 -6.65
C HIS A 44 -6.08 12.26 -7.77
N PRO A 45 -7.43 12.24 -7.87
CA PRO A 45 -8.14 11.38 -8.80
C PRO A 45 -7.84 11.72 -10.27
N ILE A 46 -7.63 13.00 -10.57
CA ILE A 46 -7.25 13.47 -11.92
C ILE A 46 -5.84 13.01 -12.25
N LEU A 47 -4.86 13.22 -11.36
CA LEU A 47 -3.48 12.79 -11.60
C LEU A 47 -3.37 11.27 -11.69
N ARG A 48 -4.20 10.53 -10.93
CA ARG A 48 -4.31 9.07 -11.03
C ARG A 48 -4.75 8.65 -12.44
N ARG A 49 -5.72 9.33 -13.04
CA ARG A 49 -6.15 9.07 -14.43
C ARG A 49 -5.04 9.42 -15.43
N LEU A 50 -4.36 10.55 -15.20
CA LEU A 50 -3.21 10.99 -16.01
C LEU A 50 -1.96 10.14 -15.80
N ALA A 51 -1.95 9.22 -14.82
CA ALA A 51 -0.81 8.33 -14.54
C ALA A 51 -0.51 7.32 -15.67
N LEU A 52 -1.41 7.21 -16.64
CA LEU A 52 -1.26 6.44 -17.87
C LEU A 52 -0.43 7.19 -18.92
N LEU A 53 -0.30 8.53 -18.82
CA LEU A 53 0.49 9.33 -19.75
C LEU A 53 1.99 9.19 -19.42
N PRO A 54 2.89 9.10 -20.42
CA PRO A 54 4.31 8.82 -20.20
C PRO A 54 5.00 9.86 -19.31
N LEU A 55 4.75 11.15 -19.57
CA LEU A 55 5.43 12.26 -18.88
C LEU A 55 4.82 12.53 -17.50
N ILE A 56 3.51 12.76 -17.46
CA ILE A 56 2.79 13.11 -16.23
C ILE A 56 2.73 11.90 -15.28
N GLY A 57 2.56 10.69 -15.83
CA GLY A 57 2.51 9.48 -15.05
C GLY A 57 3.83 9.08 -14.42
N GLY A 58 4.96 9.35 -15.09
CA GLY A 58 6.29 9.17 -14.50
C GLY A 58 6.47 10.04 -13.25
N TRP A 59 6.10 11.32 -13.33
CA TRP A 59 6.19 12.26 -12.21
C TRP A 59 5.25 11.87 -11.07
N TYR A 60 4.00 11.58 -11.38
CA TYR A 60 2.99 11.15 -10.39
C TYR A 60 3.42 9.88 -9.65
N ARG A 61 3.90 8.85 -10.36
CA ARG A 61 4.38 7.60 -9.74
C ARG A 61 5.57 7.84 -8.82
N LYS A 62 6.50 8.74 -9.18
CA LYS A 62 7.63 9.14 -8.32
C LYS A 62 7.16 9.88 -7.07
N ALA A 63 6.26 10.85 -7.20
CA ALA A 63 5.71 11.61 -6.09
C ALA A 63 4.97 10.68 -5.11
N ARG A 64 4.11 9.80 -5.63
CA ARG A 64 3.40 8.79 -4.85
C ARG A 64 4.36 7.84 -4.12
N ARG A 65 5.38 7.33 -4.81
CA ARG A 65 6.39 6.45 -4.20
C ARG A 65 7.11 7.13 -3.04
N ARG A 66 7.50 8.40 -3.19
CA ARG A 66 8.12 9.17 -2.11
C ARG A 66 7.16 9.31 -0.92
N HIS A 67 5.91 9.68 -1.16
CA HIS A 67 4.91 9.83 -0.10
C HIS A 67 4.71 8.53 0.71
N VAL A 68 4.60 7.39 0.02
CA VAL A 68 4.47 6.07 0.63
C VAL A 68 5.72 5.69 1.44
N LEU A 69 6.91 6.02 0.95
CA LEU A 69 8.16 5.74 1.66
C LEU A 69 8.29 6.55 2.95
N TYR A 70 7.87 7.81 2.95
CA TYR A 70 7.80 8.63 4.17
C TYR A 70 6.78 8.05 5.17
N ALA A 71 5.57 7.74 4.72
CA ALA A 71 4.52 7.24 5.59
C ALA A 71 4.79 5.82 6.15
N SER A 72 5.55 4.99 5.43
CA SER A 72 5.97 3.66 5.90
C SER A 72 7.22 3.68 6.78
N GLY A 73 7.76 4.87 7.10
CA GLY A 73 8.97 5.02 7.92
C GLY A 73 10.23 4.44 7.27
N ARG A 74 10.21 4.20 5.96
CA ARG A 74 11.36 3.68 5.20
C ARG A 74 12.34 4.78 4.79
N VAL A 75 11.91 6.03 4.84
CA VAL A 75 12.76 7.21 4.65
C VAL A 75 12.53 8.11 5.87
N VAL A 76 13.52 8.15 6.75
CA VAL A 76 13.66 9.16 7.80
C VAL A 76 14.44 10.32 7.16
N CYS A 77 13.97 11.55 7.35
CA CYS A 77 14.75 12.73 6.97
C CYS A 77 16.10 12.75 7.69
#